data_AF-A0A2D4N0N1-F1
#
_entry.id   AF-A0A2D4N0N1-F1
#
_cell.length_a   1.000
_cell.length_b   1.000
_cell.length_c   1.000
_cell.angle_alpha   90.00
_cell.angle_beta   90.00
_cell.angle_gamma   90.00
#
_symmetry.space_group_name_H-M   'P 1'
#
loop_
_entity.id
_entity.type
_entity.pdbx_description
1 polymer ?
#
loop_
_entity_poly.entity_id
_entity_poly.type
_entity_poly.pdbx_seq_one_letter_code
_entity_poly.pdbx_strand_id
1 'polypeptide(L)'
;PEMLLRVTIGGLTLTLLHQPPGLFPSDVLSLIIAQRFFSQLGALKDAAFGGRDFHPLRHCFEEAIPRSHVRLTGAAVQLTCEHKASKQLRGLNWDASFGLLEILECLWPASRMMGKPEYTQLLVFPHLC
;
A
#
# COMPACT_ATOMS: atom_id res chain seq x y z
N PRO A 1 -15.33 -12.02 24.61
CA PRO A 1 -14.17 -11.92 23.68
C PRO A 1 -12.91 -12.14 24.51
N GLU A 2 -11.95 -12.92 24.02
CA GLU A 2 -10.68 -13.16 24.73
C GLU A 2 -9.66 -12.06 24.43
N MET A 3 -9.78 -11.39 23.28
CA MET A 3 -8.94 -10.28 22.91
C MET A 3 -9.72 -9.28 22.05
N LEU A 4 -9.54 -7.99 22.35
CA LEU A 4 -9.97 -6.87 21.54
C LEU A 4 -8.75 -6.01 21.25
N LEU A 5 -8.48 -5.74 19.98
CA LEU A 5 -7.40 -4.89 19.52
C LEU A 5 -7.98 -3.79 18.63
N ARG A 6 -7.63 -2.53 18.93
CA ARG A 6 -7.90 -1.39 18.06
C ARG A 6 -6.61 -0.65 17.78
N VAL A 7 -6.23 -0.57 16.52
CA VAL A 7 -5.04 0.15 16.03
C VAL A 7 -5.50 1.32 15.18
N THR A 8 -4.94 2.50 15.42
CA THR A 8 -5.15 3.68 14.57
C THR A 8 -3.82 4.06 13.93
N ILE A 9 -3.81 4.19 12.61
CA ILE A 9 -2.62 4.48 11.80
C ILE A 9 -2.90 5.77 11.03
N GLY A 10 -2.03 6.77 11.17
CA GLY A 10 -2.16 8.03 10.42
C GLY A 10 -2.11 7.82 8.90
N GLY A 11 -1.24 6.90 8.46
CA GLY A 11 -1.07 6.54 7.06
C GLY A 11 -0.53 5.14 6.87
N LEU A 12 -1.04 4.44 5.87
CA LEU A 12 -0.63 3.09 5.47
C LEU A 12 -0.36 3.08 3.97
N THR A 13 0.80 2.56 3.57
CA THR A 13 1.08 2.27 2.15
C THR A 13 1.57 0.83 2.01
N LEU A 14 0.91 0.07 1.13
CA LEU A 14 1.31 -1.27 0.72
C LEU A 14 1.62 -1.25 -0.77
N THR A 15 2.70 -1.92 -1.18
CA THR A 15 3.14 -1.93 -2.57
C THR A 15 3.54 -3.33 -2.98
N LEU A 16 2.90 -3.81 -4.04
CA LEU A 16 3.13 -5.13 -4.62
C LEU A 16 3.76 -4.96 -6.00
N LEU A 17 4.99 -5.43 -6.16
CA LEU A 17 5.70 -5.35 -7.44
C LEU A 17 5.21 -6.41 -8.41
N HIS A 18 5.12 -6.04 -9.69
CA HIS A 18 4.87 -7.02 -10.74
C HIS A 18 6.10 -7.92 -10.88
N GLN A 19 5.83 -9.23 -10.83
CA GLN A 19 6.83 -10.25 -11.11
C GLN A 19 6.84 -10.52 -12.62
N PRO A 20 8.01 -10.52 -13.26
CA PRO A 20 8.12 -10.99 -14.63
C PRO A 20 7.70 -12.46 -14.69
N PRO A 21 6.97 -12.90 -15.71
CA PRO A 21 6.62 -14.31 -15.88
C PRO A 21 7.90 -15.16 -15.94
N GLY A 22 7.93 -16.26 -15.17
CA GLY A 22 9.05 -17.21 -15.15
C GLY A 22 10.25 -16.83 -14.26
N LEU A 23 10.23 -15.67 -13.60
CA LEU A 23 11.27 -15.23 -12.67
C LEU A 23 10.77 -15.26 -11.23
N PHE A 24 11.29 -16.21 -10.45
CA PHE A 24 11.18 -16.16 -8.99
C PHE A 24 12.16 -15.09 -8.47
N PRO A 25 11.75 -14.26 -7.50
CA PRO A 25 12.64 -13.25 -6.96
C PRO A 25 13.82 -13.95 -6.27
N SER A 26 15.05 -13.55 -6.57
CA SER A 26 16.17 -13.86 -5.68
C SER A 26 15.99 -13.05 -4.41
N ASP A 27 16.08 -13.69 -3.24
CA ASP A 27 15.91 -13.03 -1.94
C ASP A 27 16.82 -11.78 -1.78
N VAL A 28 18.01 -11.81 -2.39
CA VAL A 28 18.97 -10.69 -2.39
C VAL A 28 18.47 -9.51 -3.24
N LEU A 29 17.91 -9.79 -4.42
CA LEU A 29 17.34 -8.74 -5.28
C LEU A 29 16.10 -8.12 -4.63
N SER A 30 15.27 -8.94 -3.97
CA SER A 30 14.12 -8.47 -3.20
C SER A 30 14.53 -7.56 -2.05
N LEU A 31 15.61 -7.88 -1.34
CA LEU A 31 16.11 -7.08 -0.22
C LEU A 31 16.66 -5.72 -0.67
N ILE A 32 17.45 -5.66 -1.74
CA ILE A 32 18.00 -4.40 -2.27
C ILE A 32 16.86 -3.47 -2.72
N ILE A 33 15.85 -4.03 -3.40
CA ILE A 33 14.67 -3.27 -3.82
C ILE A 33 13.89 -2.76 -2.60
N ALA A 34 13.70 -3.60 -1.58
CA ALA A 34 13.05 -3.19 -0.34
C ALA A 34 13.83 -2.08 0.39
N GLN A 35 15.17 -2.19 0.48
CA GLN A 35 16.01 -1.16 1.09
C GLN A 35 15.93 0.18 0.35
N ARG A 36 15.99 0.15 -0.99
CA ARG A 36 15.82 1.37 -1.80
C ARG A 36 14.41 1.96 -1.64
N PHE A 37 13.39 1.12 -1.62
CA PHE A 37 12.03 1.56 -1.37
C PHE A 37 11.92 2.28 -0.03
N PHE A 38 12.36 1.66 1.08
CA PHE A 38 12.23 2.24 2.40
C PHE A 38 13.12 3.47 2.63
N SER A 39 14.30 3.55 2.00
CA SER A 39 15.15 4.74 2.10
C SER A 39 14.53 5.97 1.44
N GLN A 40 13.80 5.77 0.34
CA GLN A 40 13.04 6.82 -0.34
C GLN A 40 11.69 7.10 0.34
N LEU A 41 11.08 6.08 0.98
CA LEU A 41 9.83 6.21 1.72
C LEU A 41 9.94 7.07 2.98
N GLY A 42 11.14 7.23 3.55
CA GLY A 42 11.38 8.16 4.65
C GLY A 42 10.98 9.60 4.31
N ALA A 43 11.15 10.00 3.05
CA ALA A 43 10.73 11.32 2.53
C ALA A 43 9.20 11.41 2.29
N LEU A 44 8.50 10.28 2.29
CA LEU A 44 7.05 10.21 2.09
C LEU A 44 6.26 10.76 3.29
N LYS A 45 6.85 10.71 4.49
CA LYS A 45 6.20 11.03 5.77
C LYS A 45 5.56 12.42 5.81
N ASP A 46 6.19 13.40 5.17
CA ASP A 46 5.74 14.80 5.22
C ASP A 46 4.74 15.15 4.10
N ALA A 47 4.69 14.36 3.01
CA ALA A 47 3.85 14.62 1.83
C ALA A 47 2.57 13.77 1.74
N ALA A 48 2.49 12.65 2.46
CA ALA A 48 1.58 11.55 2.11
C ALA A 48 0.20 11.53 2.75
N PHE A 49 0.07 11.98 3.99
CA PHE A 49 -1.08 11.62 4.83
C PHE A 49 -1.77 12.81 5.52
N GLY A 50 -1.27 14.04 5.29
CA GLY A 50 -1.93 15.28 5.71
C GLY A 50 -2.72 15.97 4.59
N GLY A 51 -2.58 15.51 3.34
CA GLY A 51 -3.26 16.07 2.18
C GLY A 51 -4.67 15.49 1.96
N ARG A 52 -5.43 16.09 1.03
CA ARG A 52 -6.75 15.57 0.61
C ARG A 52 -6.69 14.50 -0.47
N ASP A 53 -5.53 14.28 -1.08
CA ASP A 53 -5.31 13.28 -2.10
C ASP A 53 -3.90 12.66 -2.02
N PHE A 54 -3.72 11.55 -2.73
CA PHE A 54 -2.47 10.79 -2.78
C PHE A 54 -1.67 11.03 -4.05
N HIS A 55 -2.02 12.03 -4.87
CA HIS A 55 -1.34 12.30 -6.13
C HIS A 55 0.14 12.69 -5.95
N PRO A 56 0.54 13.51 -4.95
CA PRO A 56 1.94 13.83 -4.70
C PRO A 56 2.82 12.60 -4.47
N LEU A 57 2.23 11.50 -4.00
CA LEU A 57 2.96 10.26 -3.73
C LEU A 57 3.44 9.57 -5.01
N ARG A 58 2.78 9.80 -6.14
CA ARG A 58 3.17 9.17 -7.42
C ARG A 58 4.61 9.51 -7.76
N HIS A 59 4.98 10.79 -7.69
CA HIS A 59 6.35 11.25 -7.95
C HIS A 59 7.38 10.59 -7.01
N CYS A 60 7.07 10.47 -5.71
CA CYS A 60 7.99 9.79 -4.79
C CYS A 60 8.18 8.31 -5.14
N PHE A 61 7.10 7.64 -5.57
CA PHE A 61 7.14 6.24 -5.99
C PHE A 61 7.87 6.05 -7.32
N GLU A 62 7.80 7.01 -8.24
CA GLU A 62 8.54 6.99 -9.50
C GLU A 62 10.05 6.88 -9.27
N GLU A 63 10.58 7.67 -8.32
CA GLU A 63 12.00 7.68 -7.95
C GLU A 63 12.42 6.46 -7.11
N ALA A 64 11.54 6.04 -6.20
CA ALA A 64 11.79 4.94 -5.28
C ALA A 64 11.76 3.57 -5.96
N ILE A 65 10.77 3.35 -6.83
CA ILE A 65 10.48 2.05 -7.44
C ILE A 65 10.22 2.21 -8.95
N PRO A 66 11.27 2.20 -9.79
CA PRO A 66 11.12 2.28 -11.24
C PRO A 66 10.70 0.93 -11.86
N ARG A 67 9.58 0.37 -11.40
CA ARG A 67 9.00 -0.92 -11.80
C ARG A 67 7.48 -0.88 -11.69
N SER A 68 6.81 -1.63 -12.56
CA SER A 68 5.35 -1.79 -12.50
C SER A 68 4.94 -2.40 -11.16
N HIS A 69 3.88 -1.86 -10.57
CA HIS A 69 3.40 -2.24 -9.24
C HIS A 69 1.94 -1.88 -9.02
N VAL A 70 1.30 -2.57 -8.10
CA VAL A 70 0.03 -2.17 -7.49
C VAL A 70 0.31 -1.53 -6.14
N ARG A 71 -0.33 -0.40 -5.86
CA ARG A 71 -0.18 0.33 -4.61
C ARG A 71 -1.55 0.55 -3.97
N LEU A 72 -1.64 0.22 -2.68
CA LEU A 72 -2.71 0.64 -1.79
C LEU A 72 -2.17 1.73 -0.88
N THR A 73 -2.87 2.85 -0.79
CA THR A 73 -2.53 3.93 0.15
C THR A 73 -3.78 4.36 0.90
N GLY A 74 -3.68 4.39 2.22
CA GLY A 74 -4.76 4.76 3.13
C GLY A 74 -4.31 5.83 4.12
N ALA A 75 -5.21 6.74 4.47
CA ALA A 75 -5.03 7.73 5.52
C ALA A 75 -6.12 7.61 6.58
N ALA A 76 -5.82 8.01 7.81
CA ALA A 76 -6.71 7.87 8.97
C ALA A 76 -7.31 6.45 9.07
N VAL A 77 -6.42 5.45 9.08
CA VAL A 77 -6.80 4.04 9.06
C VAL A 77 -7.11 3.57 10.47
N GLN A 78 -8.23 2.87 10.65
CA GLN A 78 -8.54 2.15 11.89
C GLN A 78 -8.67 0.67 11.60
N LEU A 79 -7.96 -0.15 12.38
CA LEU A 79 -8.05 -1.60 12.33
C LEU A 79 -8.62 -2.07 13.66
N THR A 80 -9.72 -2.80 13.63
CA THR A 80 -10.29 -3.45 14.80
C THR A 80 -10.24 -4.95 14.61
N CYS A 81 -9.78 -5.67 15.63
CA CYS A 81 -9.71 -7.11 15.65
C CYS A 81 -10.35 -7.61 16.94
N GLU A 82 -11.31 -8.53 16.80
CA GLU A 82 -12.01 -9.17 17.89
C GLU A 82 -11.82 -10.68 17.79
N HIS A 83 -11.19 -11.27 18.80
CA HIS A 83 -11.09 -12.71 18.95
C HIS A 83 -12.10 -13.19 20.00
N LYS A 84 -13.04 -14.03 19.56
CA LYS A 84 -13.97 -14.75 20.43
C LYS A 84 -13.54 -16.20 20.46
N ALA A 85 -13.01 -16.65 21.59
CA ALA A 85 -12.91 -18.07 21.86
C ALA A 85 -13.87 -18.43 23.00
N SER A 86 -14.70 -19.43 22.73
CA SER A 86 -15.56 -20.11 23.69
C SER A 86 -15.45 -21.61 23.41
N LYS A 87 -15.92 -22.45 24.34
CA LYS A 87 -15.87 -23.91 24.18
C LYS A 87 -16.62 -24.44 22.93
N GLN A 88 -17.54 -23.66 22.36
CA GLN A 88 -18.41 -24.03 21.23
C GLN A 88 -18.16 -23.20 19.97
N LEU A 89 -17.49 -22.05 20.08
CA LEU A 89 -17.30 -21.12 18.96
C LEU A 89 -15.93 -20.43 19.07
N ARG A 90 -15.11 -20.56 18.02
CA ARG A 90 -13.89 -19.79 17.82
C ARG A 90 -14.08 -18.92 16.58
N GLY A 91 -13.93 -17.61 16.74
CA GLY A 91 -14.08 -16.64 15.65
C GLY A 91 -13.09 -15.51 15.79
N LEU A 92 -12.49 -15.12 14.68
CA LEU A 92 -11.65 -13.95 14.54
C LEU A 92 -12.37 -12.99 13.59
N ASN A 93 -12.85 -11.87 14.12
CA ASN A 93 -13.41 -10.80 13.32
C ASN A 93 -12.36 -9.69 13.16
N TRP A 94 -12.21 -9.17 11.96
CA TRP A 94 -11.32 -8.05 11.69
C TRP A 94 -12.02 -7.08 10.74
N ASP A 95 -11.97 -5.80 11.10
CA ASP A 95 -12.56 -4.72 10.32
C ASP A 95 -11.51 -3.63 10.11
N ALA A 96 -11.52 -3.04 8.93
CA ALA A 96 -10.63 -1.96 8.55
C ALA A 96 -11.46 -0.79 8.01
N SER A 97 -11.23 0.42 8.54
CA SER A 97 -11.82 1.65 8.02
C SER A 97 -10.73 2.63 7.62
N PHE A 98 -11.03 3.44 6.60
CA PHE A 98 -10.11 4.39 5.99
C PHE A 98 -10.84 5.71 5.81
N GLY A 99 -10.23 6.81 6.27
CA GLY A 99 -10.75 8.15 5.95
C GLY A 99 -10.54 8.52 4.49
N LEU A 100 -9.44 8.03 3.90
CA LEU A 100 -9.15 8.11 2.47
C LEU A 100 -8.43 6.83 2.05
N LEU A 101 -8.78 6.30 0.87
CA LEU A 101 -8.19 5.08 0.32
C LEU A 101 -8.06 5.23 -1.20
N GLU A 102 -6.87 4.95 -1.72
CA GLU A 102 -6.60 4.81 -3.15
C GLU A 102 -5.94 3.45 -3.41
N ILE A 103 -6.43 2.74 -4.42
CA ILE A 103 -5.74 1.61 -5.00
C ILE A 103 -5.44 1.98 -6.46
N LEU A 104 -4.16 1.93 -6.83
CA LEU A 104 -3.73 2.20 -8.18
C LEU A 104 -2.79 1.11 -8.70
N GLU A 105 -2.77 0.98 -10.01
CA GLU A 105 -1.75 0.27 -10.76
C GLU A 105 -0.83 1.29 -11.43
N CYS A 106 0.46 1.06 -11.31
CA CYS A 106 1.52 1.82 -11.96
C CYS A 106 2.17 0.90 -12.99
N LEU A 107 2.10 1.24 -14.27
CA LEU A 107 2.70 0.46 -15.36
C LEU A 107 3.86 1.22 -15.97
N TRP A 108 5.05 0.63 -15.86
CA TRP A 108 6.24 1.14 -16.52
C TRP A 108 6.31 0.62 -17.96
N PRO A 109 6.69 1.47 -18.93
CA PRO A 109 6.93 1.04 -20.30
C PRO A 109 7.99 -0.08 -20.37
N ALA A 110 7.84 -1.00 -21.31
CA ALA A 110 8.79 -2.10 -21.51
C ALA A 110 10.22 -1.59 -21.81
N SER A 111 10.34 -0.41 -22.43
CA SER A 111 11.60 0.32 -22.57
C SER A 111 11.68 1.42 -21.52
N ARG A 112 12.54 1.26 -20.52
CA ARG A 112 12.79 2.26 -19.47
C ARG A 112 13.35 3.59 -20.00
N MET A 113 13.84 3.62 -21.25
CA MET A 113 14.27 4.85 -21.92
C MET A 113 13.10 5.68 -22.49
N MET A 114 11.86 5.18 -22.42
CA MET A 114 10.79 5.63 -23.31
C MET A 114 9.55 6.20 -22.61
N GLY A 115 9.63 6.65 -21.35
CA GLY A 115 8.55 7.47 -20.79
C GLY A 115 8.37 7.42 -19.27
N LYS A 116 7.36 8.16 -18.80
CA LYS A 116 6.83 8.13 -17.44
C LYS A 116 5.91 6.92 -17.25
N PRO A 117 5.71 6.42 -16.02
CA PRO A 117 4.74 5.37 -15.80
C PRO A 117 3.32 5.86 -15.98
N GLU A 118 2.46 4.95 -16.42
CA GLU A 118 1.02 5.17 -16.49
C GLU A 118 0.36 4.75 -15.18
N TYR A 119 -0.58 5.57 -14.69
CA TYR A 119 -1.30 5.32 -13.45
C TYR A 119 -2.78 5.09 -13.71
N THR A 120 -3.26 3.91 -13.34
CA THR A 120 -4.67 3.53 -13.45
C THR A 120 -5.25 3.34 -12.05
N GLN A 121 -6.33 4.06 -11.72
CA GLN A 121 -7.05 3.81 -10.46
C GLN A 121 -7.83 2.50 -10.59
N LEU A 122 -7.51 1.54 -9.74
CA LEU A 122 -8.17 0.24 -9.71
C LEU A 122 -9.45 0.28 -8.87
N LEU A 123 -9.45 1.12 -7.84
CA LEU A 123 -10.57 1.22 -6.93
C LEU A 123 -10.73 2.65 -6.43
N VAL A 124 -11.94 3.18 -6.59
CA VAL A 124 -12.32 4.53 -6.15
C VAL A 124 -13.56 4.39 -5.28
N PHE A 125 -13.50 4.93 -4.07
CA PHE A 125 -14.67 5.12 -3.22
C PHE A 125 -15.07 6.59 -3.26
N PRO A 126 -15.91 7.02 -4.22
CA PRO A 126 -16.44 8.37 -4.20
C PRO A 126 -17.41 8.46 -3.01
N HIS A 127 -16.95 9.10 -1.94
CA HIS A 127 -17.76 9.50 -0.77
C HIS A 127 -18.37 8.32 0.02
N LEU A 128 -17.65 7.82 1.03
CA LEU A 128 -18.27 7.14 2.16
C LEU A 128 -18.95 8.21 3.03
N CYS A 129 -20.25 8.44 2.81
CA CYS A 129 -21.10 9.20 3.71
C CYS A 129 -21.47 8.37 4.94
#